data_AF-A0AA91A453-F1
#
_entry.id   AF-A0AA91A453-F1
#
_cell.length_a   1.000
_cell.length_b   1.000
_cell.length_c   1.000
_cell.angle_alpha   90.00
_cell.angle_beta   90.00
_cell.angle_gamma   90.00
#
_symmetry.space_group_name_H-M   'P 1'
#
loop_
_entity.id
_entity.type
_entity.pdbx_description
1 polymer ?
#
loop_
_entity_poly.entity_id
_entity_poly.type
_entity_poly.pdbx_seq_one_letter_code
_entity_poly.pdbx_strand_id
1 'polypeptide(L)'
;MRDEKITIAKAMAIMLMVICHAGLPHVGGQFVTMFHMPLFFFVSGYCFKDKYLNDVRQFSINKVKGLYVPFVKWSLLFLVLHNVFFHLNIYNDVCGWKGVVSQLYGWKDVVKNVAKIVLAMTETE
;
A
#
# COMPACT_ATOMS: atom_id res chain seq x y z
N MET A 1 -0.63 -26.06 -12.15
CA MET A 1 -2.11 -26.15 -12.15
C MET A 1 -2.63 -25.18 -11.09
N ARG A 2 -3.67 -24.39 -11.35
CA ARG A 2 -4.23 -23.45 -10.38
C ARG A 2 -5.17 -24.21 -9.46
N ASP A 3 -4.88 -24.24 -8.15
CA ASP A 3 -5.76 -24.85 -7.16
C ASP A 3 -6.89 -23.87 -6.81
N GLU A 4 -8.14 -24.34 -6.94
CA GLU A 4 -9.34 -23.55 -6.67
C GLU A 4 -9.46 -23.18 -5.18
N LYS A 5 -9.10 -24.09 -4.27
CA LYS A 5 -9.15 -23.87 -2.82
C LYS A 5 -8.20 -22.75 -2.42
N ILE A 6 -7.00 -22.75 -3.00
CA ILE A 6 -6.01 -21.69 -2.77
C ILE A 6 -6.46 -20.36 -3.36
N THR A 7 -7.15 -20.38 -4.50
CA THR A 7 -7.71 -19.17 -5.11
C THR A 7 -8.80 -18.56 -4.22
N ILE A 8 -9.69 -19.38 -3.67
CA ILE A 8 -10.74 -18.96 -2.71
C ILE A 8 -10.11 -18.42 -1.43
N ALA A 9 -9.11 -19.12 -0.87
CA ALA A 9 -8.40 -18.68 0.33
C ALA A 9 -7.73 -17.31 0.16
N LYS A 10 -7.13 -17.04 -1.02
CA LYS A 10 -6.58 -15.71 -1.35
C LYS A 10 -7.67 -14.64 -1.39
N ALA A 11 -8.80 -14.94 -2.03
CA ALA A 11 -9.92 -14.00 -2.10
C ALA A 11 -10.45 -13.67 -0.71
N MET A 12 -10.62 -14.67 0.16
CA MET A 12 -11.02 -14.47 1.55
C MET A 12 -10.01 -13.63 2.33
N ALA A 13 -8.71 -13.89 2.20
CA ALA A 13 -7.67 -13.11 2.86
C ALA A 13 -7.71 -11.62 2.47
N ILE A 14 -7.92 -11.33 1.17
CA ILE A 14 -8.05 -9.95 0.67
C ILE A 14 -9.32 -9.29 1.21
N MET A 15 -10.46 -10.00 1.21
CA MET A 15 -11.72 -9.47 1.76
C MET A 15 -11.58 -9.11 3.24
N LEU A 16 -10.95 -9.97 4.04
CA LEU A 16 -10.72 -9.74 5.46
C LEU A 16 -9.83 -8.53 5.73
N MET A 17 -8.78 -8.32 4.91
CA MET A 17 -7.92 -7.13 4.98
C MET A 17 -8.73 -5.85 4.74
N VAL A 18 -9.56 -5.82 3.70
CA VAL A 18 -10.41 -4.65 3.38
C VAL A 18 -11.40 -4.38 4.51
N ILE A 19 -12.06 -5.43 5.02
CA ILE A 19 -13.01 -5.34 6.12
C ILE A 19 -12.35 -4.80 7.40
N CYS A 20 -11.13 -5.22 7.70
CA CYS A 20 -10.37 -4.71 8.84
C CYS A 20 -10.06 -3.20 8.72
N HIS A 21 -9.71 -2.73 7.52
CA HIS A 21 -9.41 -1.32 7.26
C HIS A 21 -10.65 -0.45 7.07
N ALA A 22 -11.83 -1.03 6.79
CA ALA A 22 -13.09 -0.31 6.61
C ALA A 22 -13.68 0.26 7.92
N GLY A 23 -12.96 0.20 9.05
CA GLY A 23 -13.39 0.77 10.32
C GLY A 23 -14.20 -0.19 11.20
N LEU A 24 -13.80 -1.46 11.25
CA LEU A 24 -14.48 -2.45 12.07
C LEU A 24 -14.35 -2.12 13.58
N PRO A 25 -15.38 -2.39 14.41
CA PRO A 25 -15.30 -2.16 15.85
C PRO A 25 -14.13 -2.93 16.49
N HIS A 26 -13.52 -2.36 17.53
CA HIS A 26 -12.26 -2.82 18.12
C HIS A 26 -12.17 -4.34 18.34
N VAL A 27 -13.24 -4.94 18.89
CA VAL A 27 -13.30 -6.39 19.18
C VAL A 27 -13.29 -7.24 17.90
N GLY A 28 -14.09 -6.88 16.90
CA GLY A 28 -14.13 -7.62 15.63
C GLY A 28 -12.88 -7.39 14.79
N GLY A 29 -12.33 -6.18 14.82
CA GLY A 29 -11.08 -5.84 14.13
C GLY A 29 -9.89 -6.64 14.68
N GLN A 30 -9.77 -6.74 16.01
CA GLN A 30 -8.75 -7.56 16.66
C GLN A 30 -8.88 -9.03 16.28
N PHE A 31 -10.10 -9.59 16.32
CA PHE A 31 -10.33 -10.98 15.93
C PHE A 31 -9.90 -11.25 14.49
N VAL A 32 -10.32 -10.42 13.53
CA VAL A 32 -9.91 -10.55 12.12
C VAL A 32 -8.39 -10.37 11.95
N THR A 33 -7.79 -9.46 12.72
CA THR A 33 -6.34 -9.21 12.71
C THR A 33 -5.53 -10.43 13.13
N MET A 34 -6.04 -11.23 14.09
CA MET A 34 -5.33 -12.41 14.59
C MET A 34 -5.05 -13.46 13.51
N PHE A 35 -5.89 -13.59 12.48
CA PHE A 35 -5.76 -14.67 11.49
C PHE A 35 -5.56 -14.21 10.05
N HIS A 36 -6.02 -13.02 9.63
CA HIS A 36 -5.87 -12.65 8.22
C HIS A 36 -4.40 -12.47 7.80
N MET A 37 -3.55 -11.91 8.68
CA MET A 37 -2.10 -11.77 8.42
C MET A 37 -1.42 -13.15 8.35
N PRO A 38 -1.56 -14.06 9.34
CA PRO A 38 -1.05 -15.44 9.22
C PRO A 38 -1.58 -16.19 7.99
N LEU A 39 -2.86 -16.03 7.65
CA LEU A 39 -3.47 -16.68 6.48
C LEU A 39 -2.81 -16.21 5.18
N PHE A 40 -2.53 -14.91 5.05
CA PHE A 40 -1.84 -14.36 3.89
C PHE A 40 -0.42 -14.93 3.75
N PHE A 41 0.33 -15.03 4.84
CA PHE A 41 1.66 -15.63 4.85
C PHE A 41 1.63 -17.12 4.50
N PHE A 42 0.69 -17.88 5.08
CA PHE A 42 0.54 -19.31 4.81
C PHE A 42 0.26 -19.58 3.33
N VAL A 43 -0.71 -18.85 2.76
CA VAL A 43 -1.07 -18.98 1.35
C VAL A 43 0.06 -18.51 0.42
N SER A 44 0.83 -17.50 0.82
CA SER A 44 2.03 -17.06 0.08
C SER A 44 3.12 -18.14 0.09
N GLY A 45 3.34 -18.81 1.24
CA GLY A 45 4.29 -19.91 1.38
C GLY A 45 3.89 -21.14 0.57
N TYR A 46 2.60 -21.51 0.60
CA TYR A 46 2.08 -22.62 -0.21
C TYR A 46 2.25 -22.38 -1.72
N CYS A 47 2.14 -21.12 -2.17
CA CYS A 47 2.35 -20.73 -3.57
C CYS A 47 3.82 -20.45 -3.93
N PHE A 48 4.75 -20.67 -3.01
CA PHE A 48 6.17 -20.45 -3.27
C PHE A 48 6.69 -21.47 -4.30
N LYS A 49 7.66 -21.05 -5.12
CA LYS A 49 8.22 -21.90 -6.18
C LYS A 49 9.68 -22.22 -5.85
N ASP A 50 10.06 -23.49 -5.95
CA ASP A 50 11.42 -23.96 -5.61
C ASP A 50 12.52 -23.32 -6.44
N LYS A 51 12.21 -22.84 -7.65
CA LYS A 51 13.16 -22.10 -8.50
C LYS A 51 13.75 -20.87 -7.80
N TYR A 52 13.05 -20.28 -6.84
CA TYR A 52 13.51 -19.13 -6.07
C TYR A 52 14.41 -19.49 -4.90
N LEU A 53 14.56 -20.79 -4.57
CA LEU A 53 15.52 -21.26 -3.56
C LEU A 53 16.96 -21.18 -4.08
N ASN A 54 17.17 -21.44 -5.38
CA ASN A 54 18.50 -21.37 -6.00
C ASN A 54 18.91 -19.95 -6.40
N ASP A 55 17.95 -19.05 -6.65
CA ASP A 55 18.23 -17.66 -7.04
C ASP A 55 17.45 -16.67 -6.17
N VAL A 56 17.91 -16.53 -4.93
CA VAL A 56 17.36 -15.60 -3.94
C VAL A 56 17.52 -14.15 -4.42
N ARG A 57 18.59 -13.84 -5.17
CA ARG A 57 18.83 -12.50 -5.70
C ARG A 57 17.74 -12.09 -6.68
N GLN A 58 17.41 -12.94 -7.65
CA GLN A 58 16.30 -12.64 -8.56
C GLN A 58 14.95 -12.61 -7.86
N PHE A 59 14.72 -13.46 -6.85
CA PHE A 59 13.51 -13.38 -6.05
C PHE A 59 13.34 -11.99 -5.40
N SER A 60 14.37 -11.49 -4.72
CA SER A 60 14.36 -10.18 -4.08
C SER A 60 14.18 -9.04 -5.09
N ILE A 61 14.89 -9.07 -6.22
CA ILE A 61 14.74 -8.05 -7.26
C ILE A 61 13.31 -8.03 -7.82
N ASN A 62 12.73 -9.20 -8.09
CA ASN A 62 11.36 -9.29 -8.60
C ASN A 62 10.33 -8.79 -7.58
N LYS A 63 10.55 -9.04 -6.29
CA LYS A 63 9.71 -8.51 -5.22
C LYS A 63 9.83 -6.99 -5.07
N VAL A 64 11.04 -6.45 -5.01
CA VAL A 64 11.26 -5.01 -4.95
C VAL A 64 10.65 -4.34 -6.18
N LYS A 65 10.92 -4.83 -7.38
CA LYS A 65 10.33 -4.29 -8.61
C LYS A 65 8.80 -4.36 -8.60
N GLY A 66 8.22 -5.45 -8.09
CA GLY A 66 6.78 -5.65 -8.02
C GLY A 66 6.06 -4.78 -7.00
N LEU A 67 6.73 -4.31 -5.93
CA LEU A 67 6.12 -3.49 -4.88
C LEU A 67 6.55 -2.02 -4.94
N TYR A 68 7.85 -1.77 -5.11
CA TYR A 68 8.42 -0.42 -5.08
C TYR A 68 8.07 0.39 -6.33
N VAL A 69 8.14 -0.21 -7.52
CA VAL A 69 7.79 0.48 -8.77
C VAL A 69 6.34 0.97 -8.79
N PRO A 70 5.32 0.14 -8.47
CA PRO A 70 3.95 0.65 -8.42
C PRO A 70 3.77 1.71 -7.33
N PHE A 71 4.39 1.55 -6.15
CA PHE A 71 4.34 2.56 -5.09
C PHE A 71 4.82 3.93 -5.60
N VAL A 72 6.05 4.01 -6.12
CA VAL A 72 6.61 5.28 -6.60
C VAL A 72 5.79 5.84 -7.77
N LYS A 73 5.35 4.99 -8.70
CA LYS A 73 4.52 5.43 -9.85
C LYS A 73 3.23 6.11 -9.38
N TRP A 74 2.50 5.48 -8.46
CA TRP A 74 1.24 6.03 -7.96
C TRP A 74 1.46 7.26 -7.08
N SER A 75 2.44 7.23 -6.17
CA SER A 75 2.76 8.37 -5.32
C SER A 75 3.16 9.62 -6.11
N LEU A 76 3.97 9.45 -7.17
CA LEU A 76 4.34 10.58 -8.05
C LEU A 76 3.14 11.10 -8.85
N LEU A 77 2.28 10.21 -9.34
CA LEU A 77 1.05 10.62 -10.03
C LEU A 77 0.17 11.49 -9.12
N PHE A 78 -0.06 11.05 -7.88
CA PHE A 78 -0.84 11.81 -6.91
C PHE A 78 -0.16 13.12 -6.52
N LEU A 79 1.17 13.16 -6.40
CA LEU A 79 1.90 14.40 -6.11
C LEU A 79 1.75 15.44 -7.23
N VAL A 80 1.78 15.02 -8.50
CA VAL A 80 1.56 15.93 -9.63
C VAL A 80 0.12 16.42 -9.69
N LEU A 81 -0.84 15.53 -9.40
CA LEU A 81 -2.26 15.87 -9.36
C LEU A 81 -2.64 16.69 -8.13
N HIS A 82 -1.82 16.72 -7.07
CA HIS A 82 -2.10 17.43 -5.82
C HIS A 82 -2.50 18.89 -6.05
N ASN A 83 -1.72 19.63 -6.83
CA ASN A 83 -2.02 21.04 -7.13
C ASN A 83 -3.32 21.20 -7.95
N VAL A 84 -3.63 20.24 -8.82
CA VAL A 84 -4.88 20.24 -9.59
C VAL A 84 -6.07 19.96 -8.68
N PHE A 85 -5.97 18.97 -7.79
CA PHE A 85 -7.00 18.63 -6.82
C PHE A 85 -7.23 19.75 -5.80
N PHE A 86 -6.19 20.50 -5.45
CA PHE A 86 -6.33 21.70 -4.65
C PHE A 86 -7.13 22.78 -5.39
N HIS A 87 -6.82 23.04 -6.67
CA HIS A 87 -7.60 23.98 -7.48
C HIS A 87 -9.07 23.55 -7.71
N LEU A 88 -9.32 22.23 -7.73
CA LEU A 88 -10.67 21.67 -7.82
C LEU A 88 -11.42 21.65 -6.47
N ASN A 89 -10.87 22.25 -5.41
CA ASN A 89 -11.43 22.24 -4.04
C ASN A 89 -11.69 20.83 -3.47
N ILE A 90 -10.96 19.82 -3.96
CA ILE A 90 -10.97 18.47 -3.36
C ILE A 90 -10.14 18.49 -2.07
N TYR A 91 -9.07 19.29 -2.05
CA TYR A 91 -8.28 19.58 -0.87
C TYR A 91 -8.60 20.98 -0.34
N ASN A 92 -8.55 21.15 0.98
CA ASN A 92 -8.83 22.42 1.64
C ASN A 92 -7.75 22.72 2.70
N ASP A 93 -7.45 24.00 2.91
CA ASP A 93 -6.54 24.48 3.95
C ASP A 93 -7.20 24.52 5.35
N VAL A 94 -8.51 24.35 5.43
CA VAL A 94 -9.27 24.41 6.69
C VAL A 94 -9.42 23.05 7.38
N CYS A 95 -9.62 21.98 6.60
CA CYS A 95 -9.97 20.66 7.12
C CYS A 95 -8.82 19.66 6.88
N GLY A 96 -7.92 19.54 7.85
CA GLY A 96 -6.77 18.63 7.79
C GLY A 96 -6.96 17.32 8.56
N TRP A 97 -6.32 16.24 8.11
CA TRP A 97 -6.24 14.99 8.88
C TRP A 97 -5.10 15.10 9.91
N LYS A 98 -5.35 14.74 11.18
CA LYS A 98 -4.38 14.87 12.30
C LYS A 98 -3.75 16.27 12.45
N GLY A 99 -4.47 17.33 12.05
CA GLY A 99 -3.99 18.71 12.13
C GLY A 99 -2.99 19.13 11.05
N VAL A 100 -2.72 18.26 10.06
CA VAL A 100 -1.96 18.61 8.86
C VAL A 100 -2.95 19.03 7.77
N VAL A 101 -2.86 20.27 7.34
CA VAL A 101 -3.73 20.84 6.30
C VAL A 101 -3.07 20.73 4.93
N SER A 102 -3.89 20.53 3.91
CA SER A 102 -3.41 20.57 2.53
C SER A 102 -3.02 22.01 2.19
N GLN A 103 -1.87 22.19 1.55
CA GLN A 103 -1.37 23.49 1.10
C GLN A 103 -0.98 23.38 -0.38
N LEU A 104 -0.94 24.51 -1.08
CA LEU A 104 -0.33 24.56 -2.41
C LEU A 104 1.15 24.19 -2.32
N TYR A 105 1.59 23.24 -3.13
CA TYR A 105 3.00 22.88 -3.18
C TYR A 105 3.75 23.78 -4.14
N GLY A 106 4.71 24.52 -3.60
CA GLY A 106 5.75 25.18 -4.39
C GLY A 106 6.79 24.17 -4.87
N TRP A 107 7.69 24.62 -5.76
CA TRP A 107 8.74 23.76 -6.32
C TRP A 107 9.61 23.09 -5.25
N LYS A 108 9.93 23.81 -4.17
CA LYS A 108 10.73 23.29 -3.04
C LYS A 108 10.01 22.15 -2.32
N ASP A 109 8.70 22.26 -2.13
CA ASP A 109 7.87 21.26 -1.46
C ASP A 109 7.68 20.02 -2.33
N VAL A 110 7.50 20.20 -3.64
CA VAL A 110 7.46 19.10 -4.61
C VAL A 110 8.75 18.29 -4.54
N VAL A 111 9.92 18.93 -4.63
CA VAL A 111 11.22 18.23 -4.56
C VAL A 111 11.40 17.51 -3.22
N LYS A 112 11.02 18.17 -2.10
CA LYS A 112 11.06 17.55 -0.77
C LYS A 112 10.16 16.32 -0.68
N ASN A 113 8.95 16.38 -1.23
CA ASN A 113 8.00 15.27 -1.21
C ASN A 113 8.42 14.14 -2.15
N VAL A 114 8.99 14.44 -3.32
CA VAL A 114 9.63 13.43 -4.18
C VAL A 114 10.73 12.70 -3.43
N ALA A 115 11.61 13.43 -2.73
CA ALA A 115 12.69 12.82 -1.95
C ALA A 115 12.13 11.90 -0.84
N LYS A 116 11.07 12.33 -0.14
CA LYS A 116 10.39 11.50 0.87
C LYS A 116 9.77 10.23 0.27
N ILE A 117 9.08 10.33 -0.86
CA ILE A 117 8.46 9.19 -1.53
C ILE A 117 9.53 8.16 -1.93
N VAL A 118 10.62 8.62 -2.54
CA VAL A 118 11.67 7.72 -3.06
C VAL A 118 12.51 7.11 -1.93
N LEU A 119 12.92 7.91 -0.93
CA LEU A 119 13.90 7.47 0.07
C LEU A 119 13.25 6.92 1.34
N ALA A 120 12.18 7.54 1.82
CA ALA A 120 11.60 7.24 3.13
C ALA A 120 10.33 6.39 3.04
N MET A 121 9.78 6.17 1.83
CA MET A 121 8.50 5.49 1.58
C MET A 121 7.40 5.93 2.56
N THR A 122 7.45 7.20 2.96
CA THR A 122 6.54 7.76 3.96
C THR A 122 5.36 8.37 3.22
N GLU A 123 4.15 8.15 3.74
CA GLU A 123 2.95 8.84 3.28
C GLU A 123 3.19 10.35 3.43
N THR A 124 2.89 11.12 2.37
CA THR A 124 3.10 12.58 2.33
C THR A 124 1.98 13.37 3.00
N GLU A 125 1.27 12.76 3.94
CA GLU A 125 0.17 13.37 4.71
C GLU A 125 0.38 13.17 6.22
#